data_AF-A0A523VVF7-F1
#
_entry.id   AF-A0A523VVF7-F1
#
_cell.length_a   1.000
_cell.length_b   1.000
_cell.length_c   1.000
_cell.angle_alpha   90.00
_cell.angle_beta   90.00
_cell.angle_gamma   90.00
#
_symmetry.space_group_name_H-M   'P 1'
#
loop_
_entity.id
_entity.type
_entity.pdbx_description
1 polymer ?
#
loop_
_entity_poly.entity_id
_entity_poly.type
_entity_poly.pdbx_seq_one_letter_code
_entity_poly.pdbx_strand_id
1 'polypeptide(L)'
;MIRYKEVTDKGIRIEQIATRPIVYLDNWALNLFSANHTLRDRFTKLLNDLQGTMAISAIHLLEVVGRSDERQISCILNFIDSVDGIFIDIEPRKVIEREKNFQNTDKSLCLNGPCADLQLLEALGYAHNSLKPLKISEIFLKLHKEIKGGADIIKEDFEKILFPNVERCRNDKNALLRAKNRFQNKSKRIKTEFPYTEELYSRCIDFIAINETMKMPDKEWRDVFQVIVPTAYCDFVLIDSRWVKFVQATGLKNPEIAKVYSQNELDDFLNDLEKFSE
;
A
#
# COMPACT_ATOMS: atom_id res chain seq x y z
N MET A 1 -6.20 2.88 -12.31
CA MET A 1 -5.91 2.89 -13.74
C MET A 1 -4.93 4.00 -14.05
N ILE A 2 -3.77 3.65 -14.57
CA ILE A 2 -2.78 4.60 -15.06
C ILE A 2 -2.94 4.70 -16.58
N ARG A 3 -3.02 5.92 -17.11
CA ARG A 3 -3.20 6.20 -18.53
C ARG A 3 -2.08 7.09 -19.04
N TYR A 4 -1.61 6.76 -20.23
CA TYR A 4 -0.71 7.60 -21.01
C TYR A 4 -1.55 8.57 -21.87
N LYS A 5 -1.32 9.87 -21.73
CA LYS A 5 -1.86 10.88 -22.65
C LYS A 5 -0.68 11.58 -23.34
N GLU A 6 -0.57 11.35 -24.65
CA GLU A 6 0.35 12.11 -25.48
C GLU A 6 -0.14 13.57 -25.58
N VAL A 7 0.74 14.52 -25.26
CA VAL A 7 0.52 15.93 -25.54
C VAL A 7 1.57 16.35 -26.54
N THR A 8 1.17 16.59 -27.78
CA THR A 8 2.07 17.08 -28.82
C THR A 8 2.69 18.41 -28.40
N ASP A 9 3.98 18.56 -28.72
CA ASP A 9 4.89 19.69 -28.49
C ASP A 9 5.32 20.02 -27.04
N LYS A 10 4.79 19.37 -25.99
CA LYS A 10 5.06 19.76 -24.58
C LYS A 10 5.47 18.64 -23.61
N GLY A 11 5.66 17.41 -24.10
CA GLY A 11 6.11 16.27 -23.30
C GLY A 11 5.00 15.26 -22.99
N ILE A 12 5.33 14.29 -22.15
CA ILE A 12 4.45 13.14 -21.83
C ILE A 12 3.63 13.47 -20.59
N ARG A 13 2.31 13.22 -20.62
CA ARG A 13 1.45 13.29 -19.43
C ARG A 13 0.99 11.90 -19.05
N ILE A 14 1.38 11.46 -17.86
CA ILE A 14 0.86 10.24 -17.22
C ILE A 14 -0.16 10.67 -16.17
N GLU A 15 -1.35 10.08 -16.25
CA GLU A 15 -2.41 10.29 -15.28
C GLU A 15 -2.70 8.99 -14.55
N GLN A 16 -2.97 9.06 -13.25
CA GLN A 16 -3.61 7.96 -12.54
C GLN A 16 -5.00 8.36 -12.06
N ILE A 17 -5.95 7.44 -12.25
CA ILE A 17 -7.32 7.56 -11.78
C ILE A 17 -7.59 6.30 -10.97
N ALA A 18 -7.91 6.47 -9.69
CA ALA A 18 -8.34 5.37 -8.84
C ALA A 18 -9.84 5.17 -9.02
N THR A 19 -10.25 3.96 -9.41
CA THR A 19 -11.65 3.55 -9.50
C THR A 19 -11.90 2.52 -8.43
N ARG A 20 -13.01 2.63 -7.71
CA ARG A 20 -13.36 1.71 -6.64
C ARG A 20 -14.01 0.45 -7.23
N PRO A 21 -13.85 -0.73 -6.63
CA PRO A 21 -13.09 -0.95 -5.40
C PRO A 21 -11.57 -0.85 -5.63
N ILE A 22 -10.88 -0.23 -4.68
CA ILE A 22 -9.42 -0.20 -4.64
C ILE A 22 -8.93 -1.37 -3.77
N VAL A 23 -8.13 -2.26 -4.33
CA VAL A 23 -7.61 -3.45 -3.64
C VAL A 23 -6.09 -3.34 -3.47
N TYR A 24 -5.59 -3.56 -2.25
CA TYR A 24 -4.16 -3.73 -1.99
C TYR A 24 -3.87 -5.18 -1.58
N LEU A 25 -2.87 -5.79 -2.22
CA LEU A 25 -2.41 -7.14 -1.92
C LEU A 25 -0.99 -7.02 -1.41
N ASP A 26 -0.72 -7.36 -0.15
CA ASP A 26 0.67 -7.48 0.31
C ASP A 26 1.43 -8.57 -0.46
N ASN A 27 2.72 -8.74 -0.16
CA ASN A 27 3.55 -9.64 -0.97
C ASN A 27 3.18 -11.11 -0.88
N TRP A 28 2.66 -11.62 0.24
CA TRP A 28 2.20 -13.02 0.27
C TRP A 28 0.93 -13.18 -0.57
N ALA A 29 0.01 -12.22 -0.51
CA ALA A 29 -1.21 -12.25 -1.30
C ALA A 29 -0.89 -12.14 -2.79
N LEU A 30 -0.06 -11.18 -3.18
CA LEU A 30 0.41 -11.00 -4.56
C LEU A 30 1.04 -12.29 -5.12
N ASN A 31 1.87 -12.96 -4.33
CA ASN A 31 2.45 -14.25 -4.69
C ASN A 31 1.40 -15.33 -4.89
N LEU A 32 0.46 -15.45 -3.94
CA LEU A 32 -0.58 -16.45 -3.99
C LEU A 32 -1.48 -16.29 -5.23
N PHE A 33 -1.98 -15.07 -5.48
CA PHE A 33 -2.79 -14.77 -6.66
C PHE A 33 -1.99 -14.95 -7.95
N SER A 34 -0.71 -14.55 -8.01
CA SER A 34 0.07 -14.73 -9.24
C SER A 34 0.35 -16.20 -9.60
N ALA A 35 0.50 -17.07 -8.59
CA ALA A 35 0.89 -18.47 -8.76
C ALA A 35 -0.30 -19.44 -8.92
N ASN A 36 -1.49 -19.10 -8.40
CA ASN A 36 -2.68 -19.93 -8.48
C ASN A 36 -3.62 -19.46 -9.59
N HIS A 37 -3.66 -20.18 -10.71
CA HIS A 37 -4.48 -19.83 -11.88
C HIS A 37 -5.97 -19.62 -11.56
N THR A 38 -6.60 -20.52 -10.82
CA THR A 38 -8.02 -20.43 -10.48
C THR A 38 -8.31 -19.18 -9.66
N LEU A 39 -7.47 -18.91 -8.67
CA LEU A 39 -7.61 -17.76 -7.79
C LEU A 39 -7.36 -16.45 -8.55
N ARG A 40 -6.31 -16.42 -9.37
CA ARG A 40 -5.95 -15.29 -10.24
C ARG A 40 -7.08 -14.90 -11.18
N ASP A 41 -7.62 -15.88 -11.89
CA ASP A 41 -8.61 -15.66 -12.95
C ASP A 41 -9.93 -15.20 -12.31
N ARG A 42 -10.32 -15.76 -11.16
CA ARG A 42 -11.47 -15.28 -10.38
C ARG A 42 -11.30 -13.83 -9.94
N PHE A 43 -10.17 -13.49 -9.31
CA PHE A 43 -9.92 -12.11 -8.84
C PHE A 43 -9.86 -11.11 -9.99
N THR A 44 -9.11 -11.44 -11.05
CA THR A 44 -8.96 -10.58 -12.24
C THR A 44 -10.31 -10.31 -12.88
N LYS A 45 -11.15 -11.35 -13.02
CA LYS A 45 -12.51 -11.19 -13.55
C LYS A 45 -13.33 -10.27 -12.65
N LEU A 46 -13.38 -10.51 -11.35
CA LEU A 46 -14.17 -9.69 -10.42
C LEU A 46 -13.75 -8.22 -10.45
N LEU A 47 -12.45 -7.95 -10.36
CA LEU A 47 -11.95 -6.58 -10.30
C LEU A 47 -12.20 -5.84 -11.63
N ASN A 48 -11.99 -6.50 -12.78
CA ASN A 48 -12.24 -5.90 -14.10
C ASN A 48 -13.74 -5.69 -14.37
N ASP A 49 -14.61 -6.63 -13.98
CA ASP A 49 -16.07 -6.48 -14.12
C ASP A 49 -16.58 -5.27 -13.30
N LEU A 50 -15.98 -5.01 -12.14
CA LEU A 50 -16.25 -3.86 -11.29
C LEU A 50 -15.54 -2.58 -11.75
N GLN A 51 -14.68 -2.66 -12.76
CA GLN A 51 -13.76 -1.58 -13.18
C GLN A 51 -12.90 -1.04 -12.02
N GLY A 52 -12.64 -1.89 -11.01
CA GLY A 52 -11.85 -1.56 -9.84
C GLY A 52 -10.36 -1.46 -10.14
N THR A 53 -9.58 -1.07 -9.14
CA THR A 53 -8.14 -0.86 -9.32
C THR A 53 -7.31 -1.54 -8.25
N MET A 54 -6.15 -2.06 -8.63
CA MET A 54 -5.18 -2.62 -7.71
C MET A 54 -4.14 -1.55 -7.33
N ALA A 55 -3.98 -1.28 -6.04
CA ALA A 55 -2.97 -0.38 -5.54
C ALA A 55 -1.60 -1.08 -5.45
N ILE A 56 -0.58 -0.46 -6.05
CA ILE A 56 0.80 -0.94 -6.10
C ILE A 56 1.71 0.06 -5.40
N SER A 57 2.65 -0.43 -4.61
CA SER A 57 3.59 0.39 -3.86
C SER A 57 5.05 0.15 -4.24
N ALA A 58 5.94 1.00 -3.73
CA ALA A 58 7.38 0.80 -3.88
C ALA A 58 7.87 -0.49 -3.20
N ILE A 59 7.17 -0.98 -2.16
CA ILE A 59 7.53 -2.24 -1.51
C ILE A 59 7.28 -3.44 -2.43
N HIS A 60 6.17 -3.46 -3.18
CA HIS A 60 5.97 -4.50 -4.21
C HIS A 60 7.11 -4.50 -5.21
N LEU A 61 7.51 -3.31 -5.67
CA LEU A 61 8.62 -3.16 -6.60
C LEU A 61 9.91 -3.77 -6.02
N LEU A 62 10.36 -3.31 -4.85
CA LEU A 62 11.57 -3.79 -4.20
C LEU A 62 11.57 -5.31 -3.96
N GLU A 63 10.45 -5.87 -3.50
CA GLU A 63 10.37 -7.31 -3.20
C GLU A 63 10.26 -8.20 -4.43
N VAL A 64 9.72 -7.71 -5.54
CA VAL A 64 9.66 -8.48 -6.79
C VAL A 64 11.01 -8.42 -7.51
N VAL A 65 11.64 -7.24 -7.61
CA VAL A 65 12.90 -7.09 -8.36
C VAL A 65 14.09 -7.75 -7.66
N GLY A 66 14.04 -7.92 -6.34
CA GLY A 66 15.08 -8.61 -5.57
C GLY A 66 15.08 -10.14 -5.72
N ARG A 67 14.15 -10.72 -6.50
CA ARG A 67 14.04 -12.16 -6.69
C ARG A 67 14.96 -12.67 -7.78
N SER A 68 15.34 -13.94 -7.66
CA SER A 68 16.16 -14.65 -8.64
C SER A 68 15.35 -15.55 -9.58
N ASP A 69 14.12 -15.92 -9.22
CA ASP A 69 13.26 -16.78 -10.03
C ASP A 69 12.52 -15.97 -11.11
N GLU A 70 13.06 -15.99 -12.33
CA GLU A 70 12.47 -15.33 -13.50
C GLU A 70 11.03 -15.78 -13.79
N ARG A 71 10.70 -17.05 -13.53
CA ARG A 71 9.34 -17.56 -13.79
C ARG A 71 8.37 -16.93 -12.81
N GLN A 72 8.75 -16.88 -11.54
CA GLN A 72 7.93 -16.25 -10.51
C GLN A 72 7.75 -14.75 -10.78
N ILE A 73 8.83 -14.04 -11.14
CA ILE A 73 8.74 -12.63 -11.55
C ILE A 73 7.76 -12.49 -12.71
N SER A 74 7.93 -13.27 -13.79
CA SER A 74 7.03 -13.21 -14.94
C SER A 74 5.56 -13.47 -14.58
N CYS A 75 5.27 -14.42 -13.69
CA CYS A 75 3.90 -14.68 -13.21
C CYS A 75 3.30 -13.46 -12.49
N ILE A 76 4.07 -12.80 -11.62
CA ILE A 76 3.63 -11.61 -10.89
C ILE A 76 3.38 -10.46 -11.85
N LEU A 77 4.30 -10.21 -12.78
CA LEU A 77 4.17 -9.11 -13.74
C LEU A 77 2.97 -9.29 -14.67
N ASN A 78 2.74 -10.51 -15.15
CA ASN A 78 1.56 -10.83 -15.95
C ASN A 78 0.25 -10.63 -15.16
N PHE A 79 0.27 -10.93 -13.85
CA PHE A 79 -0.87 -10.69 -12.97
C PHE A 79 -1.10 -9.20 -12.70
N ILE A 80 -0.05 -8.42 -12.47
CA ILE A 80 -0.16 -6.96 -12.29
C ILE A 80 -0.77 -6.32 -13.54
N ASP A 81 -0.34 -6.73 -14.73
CA ASP A 81 -0.84 -6.19 -15.99
C ASP A 81 -2.24 -6.72 -16.39
N SER A 82 -2.81 -7.69 -15.67
CA SER A 82 -4.14 -8.23 -15.99
C SER A 82 -5.29 -7.43 -15.39
N VAL A 83 -4.99 -6.43 -14.55
CA VAL A 83 -5.96 -5.53 -13.93
C VAL A 83 -5.48 -4.08 -14.04
N ASP A 84 -6.40 -3.13 -13.94
CA ASP A 84 -6.03 -1.73 -13.81
C ASP A 84 -5.33 -1.49 -12.48
N GLY A 85 -4.19 -0.79 -12.49
CA GLY A 85 -3.47 -0.43 -11.25
C GLY A 85 -3.34 1.07 -11.02
N ILE A 86 -2.95 1.42 -9.80
CA ILE A 86 -2.54 2.78 -9.35
C ILE A 86 -1.29 2.66 -8.48
N PHE A 87 -0.52 3.74 -8.35
CA PHE A 87 0.59 3.80 -7.39
C PHE A 87 0.20 4.54 -6.12
N ILE A 88 0.48 3.89 -4.99
CA ILE A 88 0.24 4.43 -3.64
C ILE A 88 1.56 4.56 -2.88
N ASP A 89 1.73 5.71 -2.23
CA ASP A 89 2.87 6.01 -1.37
C ASP A 89 2.76 5.18 -0.10
N ILE A 90 3.89 4.71 0.41
CA ILE A 90 3.97 3.86 1.60
C ILE A 90 4.35 4.63 2.84
N GLU A 91 4.97 5.81 2.68
CA GLU A 91 5.57 6.55 3.79
C GLU A 91 4.48 7.35 4.51
N PRO A 92 4.02 6.90 5.70
CA PRO A 92 2.83 7.49 6.29
C PRO A 92 3.04 8.95 6.66
N ARG A 93 4.25 9.36 7.04
CA ARG A 93 4.53 10.76 7.39
C ARG A 93 4.38 11.70 6.19
N LYS A 94 4.87 11.29 5.01
CA LYS A 94 4.70 12.07 3.77
C LYS A 94 3.22 12.19 3.41
N VAL A 95 2.47 11.10 3.53
CA VAL A 95 1.04 11.09 3.25
C VAL A 95 0.28 11.99 4.24
N ILE A 96 0.54 11.90 5.54
CA ILE A 96 -0.05 12.76 6.58
C ILE A 96 0.24 14.24 6.32
N GLU A 97 1.46 14.58 5.90
CA GLU A 97 1.81 15.96 5.54
C GLU A 97 1.00 16.44 4.33
N ARG A 98 0.88 15.60 3.29
CA ARG A 98 0.05 15.90 2.11
C ARG A 98 -1.43 16.01 2.46
N GLU A 99 -1.94 15.19 3.38
CA GLU A 99 -3.32 15.27 3.88
C GLU A 99 -3.58 16.62 4.57
N LYS A 100 -2.67 17.06 5.44
CA LYS A 100 -2.76 18.37 6.11
C LYS A 100 -2.71 19.52 5.11
N ASN A 101 -1.84 19.42 4.10
CA ASN A 101 -1.77 20.41 3.03
C ASN A 101 -3.06 20.42 2.18
N PHE A 102 -3.64 19.24 1.91
CA PHE A 102 -4.89 19.09 1.16
C PHE A 102 -6.09 19.68 1.90
N GLN A 103 -6.15 19.54 3.23
CA GLN A 103 -7.21 20.14 4.05
C GLN A 103 -7.12 21.68 4.09
N ASN A 104 -5.91 22.24 4.01
CA ASN A 104 -5.66 23.68 4.08
C ASN A 104 -5.71 24.39 2.72
N THR A 105 -5.77 23.64 1.61
CA THR A 105 -5.77 24.19 0.24
C THR A 105 -7.18 24.10 -0.35
N ASP A 106 -7.54 25.04 -1.21
CA ASP A 106 -8.75 24.91 -2.03
C ASP A 106 -8.67 23.58 -2.80
N LYS A 107 -9.62 22.67 -2.56
CA LYS A 107 -9.64 21.33 -3.16
C LYS A 107 -9.62 21.38 -4.69
N SER A 108 -10.06 22.47 -5.30
CA SER A 108 -9.98 22.70 -6.76
C SER A 108 -8.54 22.89 -7.28
N LEU A 109 -7.58 23.22 -6.41
CA LEU A 109 -6.17 23.44 -6.74
C LEU A 109 -5.28 22.20 -6.48
N CYS A 110 -5.76 21.22 -5.71
CA CYS A 110 -5.02 19.99 -5.47
C CYS A 110 -5.22 18.99 -6.60
N LEU A 111 -4.27 18.99 -7.55
CA LEU A 111 -4.26 18.07 -8.68
C LEU A 111 -3.95 16.61 -8.30
N ASN A 112 -3.35 16.39 -7.12
CA ASN A 112 -2.84 15.08 -6.70
C ASN A 112 -3.51 14.61 -5.40
N GLY A 113 -4.01 13.37 -5.38
CA GLY A 113 -4.48 12.73 -4.14
C GLY A 113 -3.34 12.55 -3.14
N PRO A 114 -3.55 12.68 -1.81
CA PRO A 114 -2.44 12.71 -0.86
C PRO A 114 -1.65 11.41 -0.77
N CYS A 115 -2.28 10.26 -1.08
CA CYS A 115 -1.63 8.95 -1.10
C CYS A 115 -0.95 8.60 -2.43
N ALA A 116 -1.04 9.44 -3.48
CA ALA A 116 -0.45 9.13 -4.77
C ALA A 116 1.09 9.09 -4.68
N ASP A 117 1.70 8.02 -5.20
CA ASP A 117 3.16 7.97 -5.34
C ASP A 117 3.59 8.59 -6.67
N LEU A 118 3.92 9.89 -6.62
CA LEU A 118 4.35 10.64 -7.79
C LEU A 118 5.74 10.18 -8.30
N GLN A 119 6.58 9.64 -7.41
CA GLN A 119 7.92 9.18 -7.80
C GLN A 119 7.84 7.90 -8.61
N LEU A 120 6.97 6.97 -8.22
CA LEU A 120 6.70 5.77 -9.04
C LEU A 120 6.01 6.11 -10.36
N LEU A 121 5.10 7.09 -10.39
CA LEU A 121 4.50 7.56 -11.64
C LEU A 121 5.56 8.15 -12.59
N GLU A 122 6.47 8.96 -12.06
CA GLU A 122 7.58 9.53 -12.84
C GLU A 122 8.52 8.42 -13.36
N ALA A 123 8.90 7.48 -12.49
CA ALA A 123 9.73 6.34 -12.83
C ALA A 123 9.09 5.43 -13.90
N LEU A 124 7.77 5.24 -13.85
CA LEU A 124 7.04 4.54 -14.91
C LEU A 124 7.15 5.30 -16.24
N GLY A 125 7.08 6.63 -16.23
CA GLY A 125 7.29 7.45 -17.42
C GLY A 125 8.68 7.30 -18.05
N TYR A 126 9.72 7.16 -17.23
CA TYR A 126 11.07 6.85 -17.73
C TYR A 126 11.22 5.41 -18.22
N ALA A 127 10.49 4.45 -17.63
CA ALA A 127 10.54 3.05 -18.01
C ALA A 127 9.74 2.75 -19.28
N HIS A 128 8.67 3.50 -19.54
CA HIS A 128 7.71 3.23 -20.59
C HIS A 128 8.26 3.46 -22.00
N ASN A 129 7.96 2.53 -22.91
CA ASN A 129 8.16 2.74 -24.34
C ASN A 129 6.89 3.34 -24.96
N SER A 130 6.96 4.62 -25.34
CA SER A 130 5.83 5.38 -25.90
C SER A 130 5.19 4.79 -27.17
N LEU A 131 5.85 3.84 -27.84
CA LEU A 131 5.30 3.14 -29.00
C LEU A 131 4.44 1.92 -28.64
N LYS A 132 4.29 1.60 -27.34
CA LYS A 132 3.55 0.44 -26.85
C LYS A 132 2.43 0.87 -25.90
N PRO A 133 1.40 0.02 -25.68
CA PRO A 133 0.46 0.24 -24.58
C PRO A 133 1.20 0.29 -23.24
N LEU A 134 0.87 1.27 -22.41
CA LEU A 134 1.43 1.44 -21.07
C LEU A 134 1.12 0.23 -20.19
N LYS A 135 2.15 -0.30 -19.53
CA LYS A 135 2.03 -1.42 -18.59
C LYS A 135 2.74 -1.10 -17.28
N ILE A 136 2.09 -1.39 -16.16
CA ILE A 136 2.68 -1.15 -14.84
C ILE A 136 3.92 -2.02 -14.66
N SER A 137 3.94 -3.23 -15.21
CA SER A 137 5.11 -4.12 -15.14
C SER A 137 6.40 -3.55 -15.75
N GLU A 138 6.33 -2.51 -16.59
CA GLU A 138 7.52 -1.93 -17.23
C GLU A 138 8.52 -1.35 -16.22
N ILE A 139 8.03 -0.73 -15.13
CA ILE A 139 8.91 -0.21 -14.07
C ILE A 139 9.66 -1.34 -13.36
N PHE A 140 8.99 -2.49 -13.13
CA PHE A 140 9.60 -3.66 -12.52
C PHE A 140 10.68 -4.25 -13.41
N LEU A 141 10.40 -4.43 -14.70
CA LEU A 141 11.35 -4.96 -15.66
C LEU A 141 12.58 -4.06 -15.82
N LYS A 142 12.36 -2.74 -15.84
CA LYS A 142 13.43 -1.74 -15.96
C LYS A 142 14.34 -1.80 -14.75
N LEU A 143 13.79 -1.71 -13.54
CA LEU A 143 14.57 -1.76 -12.31
C LEU A 143 15.27 -3.11 -12.11
N HIS A 144 14.59 -4.23 -12.38
CA HIS A 144 15.20 -5.56 -12.26
C HIS A 144 16.42 -5.74 -13.17
N LYS A 145 16.37 -5.19 -14.40
CA LYS A 145 17.51 -5.20 -15.32
C LYS A 145 18.67 -4.33 -14.81
N GLU A 146 18.38 -3.17 -14.25
CA GLU A 146 19.40 -2.27 -13.70
C GLU A 146 20.12 -2.91 -12.52
N ILE A 147 19.38 -3.54 -11.60
CA ILE A 147 19.94 -4.28 -10.47
C ILE A 147 20.84 -5.42 -10.96
N LYS A 148 20.38 -6.21 -11.93
CA LYS A 148 21.21 -7.26 -12.56
C LYS A 148 22.44 -6.71 -13.27
N GLY A 149 22.37 -5.47 -13.77
CA GLY A 149 23.47 -4.74 -14.36
C GLY A 149 24.47 -4.16 -13.35
N GLY A 150 24.24 -4.39 -12.05
CA GLY A 150 25.12 -3.92 -10.97
C GLY A 150 24.70 -2.60 -10.34
N ALA A 151 23.49 -2.10 -10.61
CA ALA A 151 22.95 -0.97 -9.85
C ALA A 151 22.67 -1.39 -8.41
N ASP A 152 23.10 -0.59 -7.45
CA ASP A 152 22.79 -0.81 -6.05
C ASP A 152 21.28 -0.64 -5.81
N ILE A 153 20.66 -1.63 -5.17
CA ILE A 153 19.33 -1.48 -4.64
C ILE A 153 19.43 -0.46 -3.50
N ILE A 154 18.67 0.63 -3.59
CA ILE A 154 18.46 1.53 -2.46
C ILE A 154 17.88 0.68 -1.33
N LYS A 155 18.71 0.40 -0.32
CA LYS A 155 18.24 -0.25 0.90
C LYS A 155 17.47 0.81 1.69
N GLU A 156 16.16 0.73 1.64
CA GLU A 156 15.33 1.49 2.57
C GLU A 156 15.50 0.89 3.96
N ASP A 157 16.08 1.68 4.87
CA ASP A 157 16.23 1.32 6.27
C ASP A 157 14.93 1.62 7.03
N PHE A 158 13.86 0.89 6.72
CA PHE A 158 12.54 1.04 7.33
C PHE A 158 12.58 1.06 8.87
N GLU A 159 13.46 0.24 9.45
CA GLU A 159 13.72 0.20 10.88
C GLU A 159 14.09 1.58 11.43
N LYS A 160 14.99 2.31 10.76
CA LYS A 160 15.50 3.62 11.25
C LYS A 160 14.40 4.67 11.36
N ILE A 161 13.30 4.52 10.64
CA ILE A 161 12.17 5.47 10.65
C ILE A 161 11.31 5.29 11.90
N LEU A 162 11.01 4.04 12.27
CA LEU A 162 10.03 3.71 13.31
C LEU A 162 10.65 3.21 14.62
N PHE A 163 11.73 2.43 14.54
CA PHE A 163 12.38 1.81 15.69
C PHE A 163 12.75 2.81 16.79
N PRO A 164 13.35 3.98 16.50
CA PRO A 164 13.68 4.95 17.55
C PRO A 164 12.46 5.45 18.34
N ASN A 165 11.29 5.54 17.70
CA ASN A 165 10.06 5.97 18.37
C ASN A 165 9.52 4.89 19.31
N VAL A 166 9.57 3.63 18.86
CA VAL A 166 9.15 2.47 19.65
C VAL A 166 10.08 2.27 20.83
N GLU A 167 11.39 2.30 20.61
CA GLU A 167 12.41 2.12 21.65
C GLU A 167 12.31 3.22 22.71
N ARG A 168 12.22 4.50 22.29
CA ARG A 168 11.98 5.62 23.21
C ARG A 168 10.71 5.43 24.03
N CYS A 169 9.65 4.92 23.42
CA CYS A 169 8.40 4.67 24.14
C CYS A 169 8.53 3.55 25.17
N ARG A 170 9.24 2.45 24.85
CA ARG A 170 9.49 1.32 25.75
C ARG A 170 10.40 1.69 26.92
N ASN A 171 11.40 2.55 26.69
CA ASN A 171 12.37 2.95 27.72
C ASN A 171 11.87 4.07 28.65
N ASP A 172 10.79 4.77 28.33
CA ASP A 172 10.15 5.77 29.20
C ASP A 172 8.83 5.22 29.77
N LYS A 173 8.82 4.92 31.08
CA LYS A 173 7.63 4.41 31.80
C LYS A 173 6.38 5.30 31.61
N ASN A 174 6.56 6.62 31.59
CA ASN A 174 5.46 7.55 31.40
C ASN A 174 4.97 7.52 29.95
N ALA A 175 5.89 7.43 28.96
CA ALA A 175 5.52 7.28 27.56
C ALA A 175 4.76 5.97 27.31
N LEU A 176 5.24 4.86 27.86
CA LEU A 176 4.60 3.56 27.75
C LEU A 176 3.20 3.56 28.41
N LEU A 177 3.06 4.18 29.58
CA LEU A 177 1.76 4.33 30.23
C LEU A 177 0.80 5.17 29.37
N ARG A 178 1.29 6.28 28.78
CA ARG A 178 0.50 7.08 27.82
C ARG A 178 0.08 6.26 26.61
N ALA A 179 0.97 5.46 26.03
CA ALA A 179 0.66 4.57 24.90
C ALA A 179 -0.40 3.53 25.27
N LYS A 180 -0.24 2.85 26.43
CA LYS A 180 -1.25 1.90 26.97
C LYS A 180 -2.62 2.59 27.13
N ASN A 181 -2.64 3.77 27.73
CA ASN A 181 -3.87 4.54 27.91
C ASN A 181 -4.50 4.97 26.58
N ARG A 182 -3.71 5.45 25.61
CA ARG A 182 -4.22 5.79 24.28
C ARG A 182 -4.82 4.55 23.62
N PHE A 183 -4.07 3.45 23.57
CA PHE A 183 -4.47 2.22 22.90
C PHE A 183 -5.74 1.60 23.49
N GLN A 184 -5.88 1.60 24.82
CA GLN A 184 -7.08 1.08 25.51
C GLN A 184 -8.31 1.98 25.36
N ASN A 185 -8.13 3.30 25.32
CA ASN A 185 -9.23 4.26 25.17
C ASN A 185 -9.69 4.37 23.71
N LYS A 186 -10.26 3.27 23.17
CA LYS A 186 -10.86 3.22 21.82
C LYS A 186 -11.99 4.23 21.61
N SER A 187 -12.53 4.80 22.69
CA SER A 187 -13.84 5.45 22.77
C SER A 187 -13.81 6.99 22.82
N LYS A 188 -12.67 7.65 22.96
CA LYS A 188 -12.58 9.14 22.88
C LYS A 188 -12.21 9.57 21.47
N ARG A 189 -13.13 9.30 20.53
CA ARG A 189 -13.02 9.63 19.11
C ARG A 189 -12.90 11.15 18.94
N ILE A 190 -11.75 11.62 18.51
CA ILE A 190 -11.72 12.82 17.67
C ILE A 190 -12.13 12.29 16.31
N LYS A 191 -13.31 12.70 15.81
CA LYS A 191 -13.65 12.50 14.40
C LYS A 191 -12.62 13.29 13.59
N THR A 192 -11.54 12.66 13.16
CA THR A 192 -10.73 13.19 12.07
C THR A 192 -11.54 12.96 10.80
N GLU A 193 -11.73 14.02 10.00
CA GLU A 193 -12.23 13.83 8.64
C GLU A 193 -11.23 12.96 7.88
N PHE A 194 -11.74 12.08 7.01
CA PHE A 194 -10.93 11.19 6.17
C PHE A 194 -9.74 11.94 5.55
N PRO A 195 -8.54 11.34 5.52
CA PRO A 195 -8.20 9.93 5.83
C PRO A 195 -7.71 9.69 7.27
N TYR A 196 -7.66 8.41 7.68
CA TYR A 196 -7.24 7.98 9.04
C TYR A 196 -5.74 7.60 9.14
N THR A 197 -4.89 8.08 8.23
CA THR A 197 -3.47 7.69 8.16
C THR A 197 -2.71 8.06 9.44
N GLU A 198 -2.91 9.28 9.98
CA GLU A 198 -2.26 9.73 11.21
C GLU A 198 -2.65 8.88 12.43
N GLU A 199 -3.94 8.53 12.54
CA GLU A 199 -4.44 7.68 13.62
C GLU A 199 -3.88 6.25 13.50
N LEU A 200 -3.93 5.65 12.31
CA LEU A 200 -3.36 4.32 12.05
C LEU A 200 -1.85 4.28 12.35
N TYR A 201 -1.11 5.30 11.93
CA TYR A 201 0.32 5.41 12.19
C TYR A 201 0.63 5.51 13.69
N SER A 202 -0.06 6.41 14.40
CA SER A 202 0.09 6.59 15.85
C SER A 202 -0.26 5.31 16.62
N ARG A 203 -1.37 4.65 16.26
CA ARG A 203 -1.82 3.38 16.85
C ARG A 203 -0.85 2.24 16.58
N CYS A 204 -0.21 2.22 15.42
CA CYS A 204 0.77 1.18 15.08
C CYS A 204 2.00 1.29 15.99
N ILE A 205 2.52 2.51 16.19
CA ILE A 205 3.63 2.74 17.13
C ILE A 205 3.23 2.31 18.55
N ASP A 206 2.05 2.71 19.02
CA ASP A 206 1.54 2.32 20.33
C ASP A 206 1.41 0.80 20.44
N PHE A 207 0.82 0.15 19.44
CA PHE A 207 0.66 -1.30 19.39
C PHE A 207 2.00 -2.03 19.51
N ILE A 208 3.02 -1.62 18.75
CA ILE A 208 4.34 -2.25 18.84
C ILE A 208 4.98 -1.96 20.20
N ALA A 209 4.90 -0.72 20.69
CA ALA A 209 5.52 -0.32 21.95
C ALA A 209 4.94 -1.07 23.16
N ILE A 210 3.61 -1.18 23.26
CA ILE A 210 2.94 -1.84 24.39
C ILE A 210 3.13 -3.36 24.39
N ASN A 211 3.36 -3.97 23.22
CA ASN A 211 3.70 -5.38 23.09
C ASN A 211 5.22 -5.53 23.19
N GLU A 212 5.76 -5.33 24.39
CA GLU A 212 7.21 -5.24 24.64
C GLU A 212 8.00 -6.48 24.17
N THR A 213 7.37 -7.65 24.15
CA THR A 213 7.98 -8.92 23.68
C THR A 213 7.85 -9.13 22.17
N MET A 214 7.19 -8.23 21.44
CA MET A 214 7.04 -8.31 20.00
C MET A 214 8.39 -8.11 19.32
N LYS A 215 8.84 -9.15 18.61
CA LYS A 215 10.02 -9.10 17.77
C LYS A 215 9.69 -8.35 16.48
N MET A 216 10.53 -7.37 16.16
CA MET A 216 10.42 -6.55 14.96
C MET A 216 11.70 -6.69 14.10
N PRO A 217 11.95 -7.84 13.47
CA PRO A 217 12.98 -7.94 12.43
C PRO A 217 12.61 -7.07 11.22
N ASP A 218 13.57 -6.83 10.33
CA ASP A 218 13.42 -5.98 9.12
C ASP A 218 12.14 -6.25 8.32
N LYS A 219 11.75 -7.53 8.18
CA LYS A 219 10.51 -7.89 7.47
C LYS A 219 9.28 -7.25 8.12
N GLU A 220 9.17 -7.30 9.45
CA GLU A 220 8.01 -6.75 10.15
C GLU A 220 7.96 -5.23 10.05
N TRP A 221 9.13 -4.56 9.98
CA TRP A 221 9.15 -3.12 9.71
C TRP A 221 8.60 -2.81 8.32
N ARG A 222 8.99 -3.56 7.28
CA ARG A 222 8.41 -3.41 5.93
C ARG A 222 6.90 -3.62 5.93
N ASP A 223 6.44 -4.64 6.64
CA ASP A 223 5.01 -4.96 6.71
C ASP A 223 4.20 -3.78 7.31
N VAL A 224 4.76 -3.02 8.26
CA VAL A 224 4.09 -1.80 8.79
C VAL A 224 3.75 -0.79 7.69
N PHE A 225 4.69 -0.57 6.76
CA PHE A 225 4.51 0.38 5.65
C PHE A 225 3.51 -0.12 4.60
N GLN A 226 3.29 -1.44 4.52
CA GLN A 226 2.23 -2.04 3.70
C GLN A 226 0.85 -2.03 4.36
N VAL A 227 0.77 -1.66 5.64
CA VAL A 227 -0.49 -1.71 6.40
C VAL A 227 -1.11 -0.33 6.47
N ILE A 228 -0.35 0.70 6.85
CA ILE A 228 -0.93 1.98 7.27
C ILE A 228 -1.63 2.71 6.13
N VAL A 229 -0.90 3.09 5.08
CA VAL A 229 -1.48 3.87 3.97
C VAL A 229 -2.49 3.04 3.17
N PRO A 230 -2.22 1.76 2.82
CA PRO A 230 -3.22 0.95 2.14
C PRO A 230 -4.53 0.81 2.92
N THR A 231 -4.47 0.60 4.23
CA THR A 231 -5.68 0.52 5.08
C THR A 231 -6.43 1.86 5.14
N ALA A 232 -5.75 2.99 5.06
CA ALA A 232 -6.39 4.31 5.09
C ALA A 232 -7.11 4.66 3.77
N TYR A 233 -6.67 4.13 2.63
CA TYR A 233 -7.12 4.61 1.30
C TYR A 233 -7.79 3.56 0.42
N CYS A 234 -7.58 2.27 0.67
CA CYS A 234 -8.17 1.20 -0.13
C CYS A 234 -9.52 0.76 0.42
N ASP A 235 -10.27 0.02 -0.38
CA ASP A 235 -11.52 -0.61 0.03
C ASP A 235 -11.27 -1.97 0.66
N PHE A 236 -10.32 -2.71 0.09
CA PHE A 236 -9.93 -4.04 0.53
C PHE A 236 -8.41 -4.13 0.63
N VAL A 237 -7.91 -4.72 1.71
CA VAL A 237 -6.48 -4.93 1.94
C VAL A 237 -6.24 -6.36 2.42
N LEU A 238 -5.36 -7.10 1.73
CA LEU A 238 -4.89 -8.40 2.19
C LEU A 238 -3.49 -8.23 2.78
N ILE A 239 -3.38 -8.53 4.08
CA ILE A 239 -2.17 -8.33 4.89
C ILE A 239 -1.94 -9.53 5.82
N ASP A 240 -0.69 -9.72 6.26
CA ASP A 240 -0.31 -10.73 7.26
C ASP A 240 -1.23 -10.70 8.50
N SER A 241 -1.60 -11.88 9.04
CA SER A 241 -2.60 -12.01 10.12
C SER A 241 -2.29 -11.20 11.38
N ARG A 242 -1.00 -10.93 11.65
CA ARG A 242 -0.58 -10.07 12.75
C ARG A 242 -1.12 -8.65 12.58
N TRP A 243 -1.02 -8.12 11.37
CA TRP A 243 -1.41 -6.76 11.06
C TRP A 243 -2.92 -6.61 10.91
N VAL A 244 -3.62 -7.66 10.48
CA VAL A 244 -5.10 -7.74 10.62
C VAL A 244 -5.52 -7.57 12.07
N LYS A 245 -4.90 -8.30 13.01
CA LYS A 245 -5.18 -8.15 14.46
C LYS A 245 -4.88 -6.76 14.97
N PHE A 246 -3.80 -6.12 14.50
CA PHE A 246 -3.51 -4.72 14.80
C PHE A 246 -4.66 -3.81 14.35
N VAL A 247 -5.06 -3.87 13.07
CA VAL A 247 -6.13 -3.03 12.52
C VAL A 247 -7.43 -3.23 13.29
N GLN A 248 -7.82 -4.48 13.56
CA GLN A 248 -8.99 -4.80 14.41
C GLN A 248 -8.86 -4.22 15.84
N ALA A 249 -7.66 -4.24 16.41
CA ALA A 249 -7.42 -3.72 17.75
C ALA A 249 -7.56 -2.19 17.82
N THR A 250 -7.34 -1.45 16.72
CA THR A 250 -7.56 0.00 16.67
C THR A 250 -9.03 0.40 16.91
N GLY A 251 -9.98 -0.48 16.54
CA GLY A 251 -11.41 -0.20 16.61
C GLY A 251 -11.97 0.63 15.44
N LEU A 252 -11.13 1.01 14.48
CA LEU A 252 -11.54 1.57 13.19
C LEU A 252 -12.23 0.47 12.36
N LYS A 253 -13.25 0.84 11.58
CA LYS A 253 -14.03 -0.10 10.77
C LYS A 253 -14.35 0.47 9.40
N ASN A 254 -14.55 -0.40 8.42
CA ASN A 254 -15.17 -0.01 7.16
C ASN A 254 -16.55 0.66 7.40
N PRO A 255 -16.89 1.76 6.70
CA PRO A 255 -16.17 2.38 5.58
C PRO A 255 -15.12 3.45 5.95
N GLU A 256 -14.78 3.64 7.24
CA GLU A 256 -13.77 4.62 7.67
C GLU A 256 -12.36 4.26 7.16
N ILE A 257 -12.09 2.96 7.09
CA ILE A 257 -10.85 2.35 6.58
C ILE A 257 -11.20 1.14 5.70
N ALA A 258 -10.20 0.56 5.05
CA ALA A 258 -10.35 -0.68 4.29
C ALA A 258 -10.91 -1.83 5.14
N LYS A 259 -11.64 -2.75 4.51
CA LYS A 259 -11.81 -4.10 5.05
C LYS A 259 -10.48 -4.84 4.90
N VAL A 260 -9.97 -5.37 6.01
CA VAL A 260 -8.68 -6.09 6.05
C VAL A 260 -8.90 -7.59 6.18
N TYR A 261 -8.13 -8.38 5.43
CA TYR A 261 -8.21 -9.83 5.41
C TYR A 261 -6.83 -10.46 5.52
N SER A 262 -6.77 -11.62 6.15
CA SER A 262 -5.59 -12.47 6.18
C SER A 262 -5.74 -13.66 5.22
N GLN A 263 -4.69 -14.48 5.13
CA GLN A 263 -4.67 -15.67 4.26
C GLN A 263 -5.83 -16.65 4.52
N ASN A 264 -6.32 -16.75 5.76
CA ASN A 264 -7.43 -17.66 6.09
C ASN A 264 -8.81 -17.10 5.74
N GLU A 265 -8.89 -15.85 5.29
CA GLU A 265 -10.13 -15.12 5.01
C GLU A 265 -10.27 -14.81 3.51
N LEU A 266 -9.58 -15.56 2.65
CA LEU A 266 -9.56 -15.34 1.19
C LEU A 266 -10.94 -15.49 0.54
N ASP A 267 -11.72 -16.48 0.96
CA ASP A 267 -13.07 -16.68 0.43
C ASP A 267 -13.99 -15.53 0.86
N ASP A 268 -13.89 -15.08 2.12
CA ASP A 268 -14.64 -13.93 2.62
C ASP A 268 -14.26 -12.65 1.86
N PHE A 269 -12.97 -12.44 1.59
CA PHE A 269 -12.49 -11.34 0.76
C PHE A 269 -13.12 -11.36 -0.64
N LEU A 270 -13.06 -12.49 -1.35
CA LEU A 270 -13.59 -12.60 -2.71
C LEU A 270 -15.11 -12.43 -2.74
N ASN A 271 -15.81 -12.95 -1.73
CA ASN A 271 -17.26 -12.82 -1.60
C ASN A 271 -17.68 -11.37 -1.31
N ASP A 272 -16.91 -10.64 -0.50
CA ASP A 272 -17.17 -9.24 -0.22
C ASP A 272 -16.82 -8.34 -1.42
N LEU A 273 -15.76 -8.67 -2.16
CA LEU A 273 -15.42 -7.98 -3.40
C LEU A 273 -16.50 -8.16 -4.47
N GLU A 274 -17.01 -9.39 -4.65
CA GLU A 274 -18.10 -9.70 -5.58
C GLU A 274 -19.41 -8.95 -5.26
N LYS A 275 -19.64 -8.64 -3.99
CA LYS A 275 -20.82 -7.88 -3.51
C LYS A 275 -20.58 -6.38 -3.43
N PHE A 276 -19.41 -5.88 -3.85
CA PHE A 276 -19.10 -4.47 -3.73
C PHE A 276 -20.06 -3.61 -4.55
N SER A 277 -20.68 -2.63 -3.90
CA SER A 277 -21.51 -1.60 -4.50
C SER A 277 -21.14 -0.25 -3.91
N GLU A 278 -20.92 0.76 -4.77
CA GLU A 278 -20.65 2.14 -4.35
C GLU A 278 -21.83 2.80 -3.63
#